data_AF-A0A1W1ZRY3-F1
#
_entry.id   AF-A0A1W1ZRY3-F1
#
_cell.length_a   1.000
_cell.length_b   1.000
_cell.length_c   1.000
_cell.angle_alpha   90.00
_cell.angle_beta   90.00
_cell.angle_gamma   90.00
#
_symmetry.space_group_name_H-M   'P 1'
#
loop_
_entity.id
_entity.type
_entity.pdbx_description
1 polymer ?
#
loop_
_entity_poly.entity_id
_entity_poly.type
_entity_poly.pdbx_seq_one_letter_code
_entity_poly.pdbx_strand_id
1 'polypeptide(L)'
;MKKLELNNLEVQELNTTEMTNVEGGGLLDGLLGGVGGGLLGGLGLGNLTGSLGVVTTPVKTILNDTFSFLNKQLSNVQSLVNGL
;
A
#
# COMPACT_ATOMS: atom_id res chain seq x y z
N MET A 1 49.48 -12.56 -9.72
CA MET A 1 48.55 -13.71 -9.70
C MET A 1 48.58 -14.36 -11.08
N LYS A 2 48.62 -15.69 -11.17
CA LYS A 2 48.54 -16.38 -12.47
C LYS A 2 47.11 -16.24 -13.01
N LYS A 3 46.94 -16.06 -14.32
CA LYS A 3 45.63 -15.94 -14.97
C LYS A 3 44.86 -17.25 -14.74
N LEU A 4 43.67 -17.17 -14.14
CA LEU A 4 42.79 -18.34 -14.06
C LEU A 4 42.13 -18.53 -15.42
N GLU A 5 42.42 -19.65 -16.07
CA GLU A 5 41.73 -20.05 -17.29
C GLU A 5 40.51 -20.88 -16.91
N LEU A 6 39.33 -20.33 -17.15
CA LEU A 6 38.05 -20.95 -16.79
C LEU A 6 37.73 -22.16 -17.68
N ASN A 7 38.42 -22.33 -18.81
CA ASN A 7 38.22 -23.42 -19.76
C ASN A 7 38.44 -24.83 -19.17
N ASN A 8 39.22 -24.92 -18.09
CA ASN A 8 39.51 -26.18 -17.39
C ASN A 8 38.67 -26.37 -16.13
N LEU A 9 37.77 -25.43 -15.85
CA LEU A 9 36.77 -25.53 -14.80
C LEU A 9 35.45 -25.70 -15.54
N GLU A 10 34.65 -26.71 -15.22
CA GLU A 10 33.34 -26.96 -15.86
C GLU A 10 32.29 -25.90 -15.46
N VAL A 11 32.70 -24.64 -15.35
CA VAL A 11 31.89 -23.49 -14.96
C VAL A 11 31.42 -22.78 -16.21
N GLN A 12 30.11 -22.63 -16.32
CA GLN A 12 29.47 -21.88 -17.38
C GLN A 12 29.50 -20.39 -17.05
N GLU A 13 29.85 -19.54 -18.02
CA GLU A 13 29.73 -18.08 -17.86
C GLU A 13 28.25 -17.72 -17.73
N LEU A 14 27.88 -17.20 -16.56
CA LEU A 14 26.53 -16.76 -16.26
C LEU A 14 26.14 -15.59 -17.18
N ASN A 15 25.10 -15.78 -17.98
CA ASN A 15 24.59 -14.71 -18.84
C ASN A 15 23.70 -13.73 -18.05
N THR A 16 23.41 -12.57 -18.64
CA THR A 16 22.64 -11.50 -17.99
C THR A 16 21.22 -11.93 -17.56
N THR A 17 20.61 -12.88 -18.27
CA THR A 17 19.28 -13.46 -17.97
C THR A 17 19.34 -14.45 -16.82
N GLU A 18 20.45 -15.19 -16.68
CA GLU A 18 20.67 -16.08 -15.55
C GLU A 18 20.98 -15.28 -14.28
N MET A 19 21.67 -14.15 -14.41
CA MET A 19 21.96 -13.20 -13.31
C MET A 19 20.69 -12.61 -12.69
N THR A 20 19.63 -12.39 -13.47
CA THR A 20 18.34 -11.89 -12.94
C THR A 20 17.57 -12.94 -12.14
N ASN A 21 17.87 -14.22 -12.33
CA ASN A 21 17.22 -15.32 -11.61
C ASN A 21 18.04 -15.78 -10.37
N VAL A 22 19.19 -15.15 -10.10
CA VAL A 22 19.97 -15.43 -8.89
C VAL A 22 19.17 -14.98 -7.68
N GLU A 23 18.95 -15.91 -6.75
CA GLU A 23 18.25 -15.74 -5.47
C GLU A 23 18.84 -14.57 -4.67
N GLY A 24 18.34 -13.35 -4.91
CA GLY A 24 18.96 -12.13 -4.41
C GLY A 24 18.44 -10.84 -5.08
N GLY A 25 17.77 -10.94 -6.23
CA GLY A 25 17.11 -9.80 -6.90
C GLY A 25 15.89 -9.20 -6.18
N GLY A 26 15.56 -9.67 -4.97
CA GLY A 26 14.27 -9.43 -4.31
C GLY A 26 13.93 -7.96 -4.03
N LEU A 27 14.92 -7.09 -3.85
CA LEU A 27 14.64 -5.67 -3.55
C LEU A 27 14.29 -4.86 -4.80
N LEU A 28 14.93 -5.15 -5.93
CA LEU A 28 14.68 -4.42 -7.18
C LEU A 28 13.43 -4.97 -7.89
N ASP A 29 13.20 -6.28 -7.81
CA ASP A 29 11.97 -6.90 -8.28
C ASP A 29 10.76 -6.48 -7.44
N GLY A 30 10.90 -6.43 -6.10
CA GLY A 30 9.86 -5.89 -5.20
C GLY A 30 9.66 -4.37 -5.29
N LEU A 31 10.58 -3.62 -5.92
CA LEU A 31 10.48 -2.18 -6.12
C LEU A 31 9.87 -1.82 -7.49
N LEU A 32 10.28 -2.53 -8.54
CA LEU A 32 9.95 -2.26 -9.95
C LEU A 32 8.88 -3.21 -10.52
N GLY A 33 8.55 -4.29 -9.82
CA GLY A 33 7.58 -5.32 -10.18
C GLY A 33 6.13 -4.87 -10.09
N GLY A 34 5.74 -3.90 -10.93
CA GLY A 34 4.36 -3.61 -11.29
C GLY A 34 3.45 -3.08 -10.17
N VAL A 35 2.39 -2.40 -10.57
CA VAL A 35 1.41 -1.72 -9.69
C VAL A 35 0.69 -2.66 -8.70
N GLY A 36 0.91 -3.99 -8.77
CA GLY A 36 0.39 -4.99 -7.83
C GLY A 36 1.41 -5.60 -6.86
N GLY A 37 2.72 -5.37 -7.04
CA GLY A 37 3.78 -5.99 -6.23
C GLY A 37 5.01 -5.11 -5.99
N GLY A 38 5.10 -3.96 -6.67
CA GLY A 38 6.15 -2.96 -6.51
C GLY A 38 6.10 -2.24 -5.16
N LEU A 39 6.91 -1.17 -5.01
CA LEU A 39 7.12 -0.29 -3.83
C LEU A 39 6.14 -0.41 -2.64
N LEU A 40 4.83 -0.47 -2.89
CA LEU A 40 3.76 -0.64 -1.92
C LEU A 40 3.79 -1.99 -1.17
N GLY A 41 4.11 -3.09 -1.86
CA GLY A 41 4.30 -4.42 -1.27
C GLY A 41 5.65 -4.56 -0.57
N GLY A 42 6.72 -4.08 -1.21
CA GLY A 42 8.09 -4.11 -0.66
C GLY A 42 8.31 -3.20 0.56
N LEU A 43 7.59 -2.07 0.66
CA LEU A 43 7.64 -1.17 1.83
C LEU A 43 6.55 -1.44 2.88
N GLY A 44 5.71 -2.47 2.68
CA GLY A 44 4.61 -2.76 3.61
C GLY A 44 3.50 -1.70 3.68
N LEU A 45 3.40 -0.82 2.68
CA LEU A 45 2.37 0.23 2.59
C LEU A 45 0.97 -0.36 2.38
N GLY A 46 0.84 -1.61 1.94
CA GLY A 46 -0.43 -2.35 1.94
C GLY A 46 -1.03 -2.53 3.35
N ASN A 47 -0.19 -2.53 4.40
CA ASN A 47 -0.66 -2.53 5.78
C ASN A 47 -1.15 -1.14 6.24
N LEU A 48 -0.66 -0.08 5.60
CA LEU A 48 -1.01 1.30 5.91
C LEU A 48 -2.44 1.62 5.46
N THR A 49 -2.90 1.09 4.33
CA THR A 49 -4.28 1.27 3.86
C THR A 49 -5.30 0.63 4.82
N GLY A 50 -4.99 -0.56 5.35
CA GLY A 50 -5.79 -1.22 6.38
C GLY A 50 -5.86 -0.41 7.69
N SER A 51 -4.71 0.06 8.17
CA SER A 51 -4.61 0.89 9.37
C SER A 51 -5.34 2.25 9.23
N LEU A 52 -5.20 2.92 8.08
CA LEU A 52 -5.96 4.14 7.78
C LEU A 52 -7.47 3.85 7.66
N GLY A 53 -7.86 2.67 7.17
CA GLY A 53 -9.26 2.23 7.10
C GLY A 53 -9.94 2.21 8.48
N VAL A 54 -9.20 1.77 9.52
CA VAL A 54 -9.67 1.73 10.92
C VAL A 54 -9.99 3.12 11.46
N VAL A 55 -9.29 4.16 11.01
CA VAL A 55 -9.51 5.55 11.48
C VAL A 55 -10.50 6.30 10.61
N THR A 56 -10.45 6.10 9.30
CA THR A 56 -11.31 6.82 8.33
C THR A 56 -12.78 6.46 8.46
N THR A 57 -13.11 5.19 8.76
CA THR A 57 -14.50 4.74 8.90
C THR A 57 -15.19 5.36 10.11
N PRO A 58 -14.65 5.29 11.35
CA PRO A 58 -15.24 5.96 12.51
C PRO A 58 -15.35 7.47 12.34
N VAL A 59 -14.33 8.13 11.76
CA VAL A 59 -14.37 9.58 11.53
C VAL A 59 -15.54 9.96 10.61
N LYS A 60 -15.75 9.20 9.53
CA LYS A 60 -16.89 9.42 8.62
C LYS A 60 -18.23 9.21 9.34
N THR A 61 -18.34 8.20 10.19
CA THR A 61 -19.54 7.95 10.99
C THR A 61 -19.82 9.10 11.95
N ILE A 62 -18.82 9.54 12.71
CA ILE A 62 -18.95 10.65 13.67
C ILE A 62 -19.42 11.93 12.97
N LEU A 63 -18.84 12.25 11.82
CA LEU A 63 -19.24 13.43 11.03
C LEU A 63 -20.70 13.32 10.59
N ASN A 64 -21.11 12.18 10.02
CA ASN A 64 -22.48 11.97 9.57
C ASN A 64 -23.49 12.06 10.73
N ASP A 65 -23.18 11.44 11.87
CA ASP A 65 -24.04 11.47 13.06
C ASP A 65 -24.17 12.89 13.61
N THR A 66 -23.07 13.66 13.61
CA THR A 66 -23.05 15.06 14.06
C THR A 66 -23.95 15.92 13.16
N PHE A 67 -23.81 15.83 11.84
CA PHE A 67 -24.68 16.57 10.91
C PHE A 67 -26.14 16.13 11.02
N SER A 68 -26.40 14.84 11.20
CA SER A 68 -27.75 14.30 11.41
C SER A 68 -28.39 14.86 12.68
N PHE A 69 -27.63 14.92 13.78
CA PHE A 69 -28.08 15.53 15.03
C PHE A 69 -28.40 17.02 14.84
N LEU A 70 -27.50 17.79 14.22
CA LEU A 70 -27.72 19.23 13.97
C LEU A 70 -28.97 19.47 13.13
N ASN A 71 -29.18 18.68 12.07
CA ASN A 71 -30.38 18.77 11.23
C ASN A 71 -31.66 18.47 12.03
N LYS A 72 -31.63 17.49 12.94
CA LYS A 72 -32.76 17.21 13.84
C LYS A 72 -33.04 18.38 14.79
N GLN A 73 -32.00 18.96 15.38
CA GLN A 73 -32.17 20.13 16.27
C GLN A 73 -32.78 21.31 15.52
N LEU A 74 -32.28 21.59 14.31
CA LEU A 74 -32.83 22.65 13.47
C LEU A 74 -34.30 22.40 13.10
N SER A 75 -34.62 21.16 12.71
CA SER A 75 -36.01 20.75 12.40
C SER A 75 -36.94 20.91 13.60
N ASN A 76 -36.50 20.51 14.80
CA ASN A 76 -37.28 20.68 16.02
C ASN A 76 -37.56 22.16 16.34
N VAL A 77 -36.53 23.02 16.22
CA VAL A 77 -36.69 24.47 16.43
C VAL A 77 -37.63 25.07 15.39
N GLN A 78 -37.47 24.71 14.12
CA GLN A 78 -38.36 25.20 13.05
C GLN A 78 -39.80 24.74 13.27
N SER A 79 -40.01 23.50 13.68
CA SER A 79 -41.33 22.96 14.00
C SER A 79 -41.98 23.72 15.16
N LEU A 80 -41.21 24.03 16.20
CA LEU A 80 -41.69 24.87 17.31
C LEU A 80 -42.09 26.27 16.85
N VAL A 81 -41.27 26.92 16.01
CA VAL A 81 -41.56 28.27 15.49
C VAL A 81 -42.79 28.26 14.58
N ASN A 82 -42.92 27.27 13.70
CA ASN A 82 -44.06 27.16 12.78
C ASN A 82 -45.37 26.74 13.47
N GLY A 83 -45.28 26.14 14.66
CA GLY A 83 -46.42 25.69 15.45
C GLY A 83 -46.90 26.69 16.50
N LEU A 84 -46.23 27.84 16.64
CA LEU A 84 -46.58 28.96 17.53
C LEU A 84 -47.42 30.00 16.77
#